data_AF-A0A4S4K692-F1
#
_entry.id   AF-A0A4S4K692-F1
#
_cell.length_a   1.000
_cell.length_b   1.000
_cell.length_c   1.000
_cell.angle_alpha   90.00
_cell.angle_beta   90.00
_cell.angle_gamma   90.00
#
_symmetry.space_group_name_H-M   'P 1'
#
loop_
_entity.id
_entity.type
_entity.pdbx_description
1 polymer ?
#
loop_
_entity_poly.entity_id
_entity_poly.type
_entity_poly.pdbx_seq_one_letter_code
_entity_poly.pdbx_strand_id
1 'polypeptide(L)'
;MAALVPVTKFSRDKPTKDAHAFMLGLEANFDDTLSDKRKAIILEALLTTNLLAATWFKGVPNATEATWDDLKKAFKLKWPKKPAQGISVTEAVNTLKNQRLASTCLGTYETMHNQDVPAHTIWGRAIVADAKKWNMPGIIANDIRAALPEALKGMLSTVITEWDNLLTELEKVLVPALKEKVQEKNLHEQRMADIERRLGKSRISESQSESYATIPYTQRFTPSPRPMPNLVMEDPPATAALLGGIQLQWWHEHRPGPYHHHT
;
A
#
# COMPACT_ATOMS: atom_id res chain seq x y z
N MET A 1 16.45 -35.46 -8.04
CA MET A 1 15.41 -35.77 -9.03
C MET A 1 14.66 -34.48 -9.31
N ALA A 2 14.87 -33.85 -10.46
CA ALA A 2 14.12 -32.65 -10.85
C ALA A 2 12.68 -33.06 -11.17
N ALA A 3 11.71 -32.44 -10.51
CA ALA A 3 10.30 -32.66 -10.81
C ALA A 3 10.01 -32.11 -12.22
N LEU A 4 9.64 -33.00 -13.14
CA LEU A 4 9.16 -32.60 -14.47
C LEU A 4 7.92 -31.71 -14.31
N VAL A 5 7.98 -30.47 -14.80
CA VAL A 5 6.82 -29.58 -14.81
C VAL A 5 5.80 -30.18 -15.77
N PRO A 6 4.53 -30.41 -15.39
CA PRO A 6 3.54 -30.97 -16.29
C PRO A 6 3.34 -30.07 -17.52
N VAL A 7 3.92 -30.46 -18.66
CA VAL A 7 3.76 -29.71 -19.90
C VAL A 7 2.42 -30.07 -20.52
N THR A 8 1.42 -29.23 -20.27
CA THR A 8 0.10 -29.40 -20.86
C THR A 8 0.13 -29.00 -22.34
N LYS A 9 -0.56 -29.74 -23.22
CA LYS A 9 -0.62 -29.45 -24.66
C LYS A 9 -1.05 -27.99 -24.94
N PHE A 10 -0.39 -27.33 -25.88
CA PHE A 10 -0.71 -25.95 -26.26
C PHE A 10 -1.86 -25.93 -27.29
N SER A 11 -2.86 -25.09 -27.03
CA SER A 11 -4.01 -24.82 -27.90
C SER A 11 -4.37 -23.35 -27.78
N ARG A 12 -4.31 -22.59 -28.88
CA ARG A 12 -4.63 -21.14 -28.88
C ARG A 12 -6.06 -20.85 -28.44
N ASP A 13 -6.98 -21.77 -28.68
CA ASP A 13 -8.42 -21.57 -28.47
C ASP A 13 -8.85 -21.61 -26.99
N LYS A 14 -7.91 -21.92 -26.08
CA LYS A 14 -8.14 -21.84 -24.63
C LYS A 14 -7.54 -20.54 -24.08
N PRO A 15 -8.35 -19.64 -23.49
CA PRO A 15 -7.89 -18.32 -23.03
C PRO A 15 -6.90 -18.37 -21.86
N THR A 16 -6.65 -19.54 -21.28
CA THR A 16 -5.84 -19.72 -20.06
C THR A 16 -4.35 -20.02 -20.31
N LYS A 17 -3.89 -20.15 -21.56
CA LYS A 17 -2.49 -20.54 -21.85
C LYS A 17 -1.74 -19.42 -22.57
N ASP A 18 -0.91 -18.71 -21.81
CA ASP A 18 0.10 -17.79 -22.36
C ASP A 18 1.13 -18.61 -23.15
N ALA A 19 1.29 -18.29 -24.44
CA ALA A 19 2.23 -18.92 -25.34
C ALA A 19 3.69 -18.79 -24.83
N HIS A 20 3.99 -17.67 -24.16
CA HIS A 20 5.32 -17.45 -23.58
C HIS A 20 5.56 -18.33 -22.34
N ALA A 21 4.56 -18.43 -21.46
CA ALA A 21 4.63 -19.31 -20.29
C ALA A 21 4.75 -20.79 -20.70
N PHE A 22 4.06 -21.19 -21.78
CA PHE A 22 4.21 -22.54 -22.36
C PHE A 22 5.65 -22.80 -22.82
N MET A 23 6.26 -21.88 -23.57
CA MET A 23 7.65 -22.06 -24.03
C MET A 23 8.65 -22.09 -22.88
N LEU A 24 8.47 -21.23 -21.86
CA LEU A 24 9.32 -21.27 -20.65
C LEU A 24 9.19 -22.58 -19.89
N GLY A 25 7.96 -23.06 -19.71
CA GLY A 25 7.71 -24.36 -19.07
C GLY A 25 8.30 -25.52 -19.88
N LEU A 26 8.27 -25.43 -21.22
CA LEU A 26 8.88 -26.42 -22.09
C LEU A 26 10.41 -26.42 -21.96
N GLU A 27 11.04 -25.25 -21.98
CA GLU A 27 12.49 -25.11 -21.82
C GLU A 27 12.98 -25.59 -20.45
N ALA A 28 12.21 -25.35 -19.38
CA ALA A 28 12.53 -25.84 -18.05
C ALA A 28 12.54 -27.38 -17.93
N ASN A 29 11.97 -28.10 -18.91
CA ASN A 29 11.99 -29.56 -18.99
C ASN A 29 13.07 -30.11 -19.93
N PHE A 30 13.80 -29.25 -20.63
CA PHE A 30 14.87 -29.69 -21.53
C PHE A 30 16.18 -29.81 -20.75
N ASP A 31 16.86 -30.92 -20.97
CA ASP A 31 18.27 -31.07 -20.59
C ASP A 31 19.15 -30.32 -21.62
N ASP A 32 20.29 -29.79 -21.18
CA ASP A 32 21.28 -29.10 -22.01
C ASP A 32 21.88 -30.03 -23.07
N THR A 33 21.80 -31.34 -22.84
CA THR A 33 22.25 -32.38 -23.79
C THR A 33 21.27 -32.64 -24.94
N LEU A 34 20.06 -32.06 -24.89
CA LEU A 34 19.02 -32.33 -25.88
C LEU A 34 19.27 -31.57 -27.19
N SER A 35 19.43 -32.31 -28.28
CA SER A 35 19.58 -31.71 -29.62
C SER A 35 18.37 -30.85 -30.02
N ASP A 36 18.62 -29.80 -30.80
CA ASP A 36 17.57 -28.90 -31.29
C ASP A 36 16.51 -29.64 -32.13
N LYS A 37 16.92 -30.62 -32.92
CA LYS A 37 16.01 -31.51 -33.65
C LYS A 37 15.05 -32.23 -32.71
N ARG A 38 15.55 -32.71 -31.57
CA ARG A 38 14.71 -33.39 -30.57
C ARG A 38 13.78 -32.42 -29.85
N LYS A 39 14.25 -31.20 -29.54
CA LYS A 39 13.41 -30.12 -28.98
C LYS A 39 12.27 -29.75 -29.94
N ALA A 40 12.53 -29.65 -31.24
CA ALA A 40 11.53 -29.38 -32.27
C ALA A 40 10.45 -30.49 -32.36
N ILE A 41 10.87 -31.76 -32.32
CA ILE A 41 9.93 -32.91 -32.30
C ILE A 41 9.05 -32.88 -31.04
N ILE A 42 9.62 -32.56 -29.87
CA ILE A 42 8.84 -32.46 -28.63
C ILE A 42 7.86 -31.29 -28.71
N LEU A 43 8.29 -30.14 -29.24
CA LEU A 43 7.39 -29.01 -29.47
C LEU A 43 6.21 -29.44 -30.35
N GLU A 44 6.47 -30.06 -31.50
CA GLU A 44 5.42 -30.58 -32.41
C GLU A 44 4.41 -31.49 -31.69
N ALA A 45 4.91 -32.45 -30.90
CA ALA A 45 4.07 -33.40 -30.15
C ALA A 45 3.19 -32.72 -29.07
N LEU A 46 3.62 -31.57 -28.55
CA LEU A 46 2.92 -30.79 -27.55
C LEU A 46 1.94 -29.78 -28.15
N LEU A 47 1.99 -29.54 -29.46
CA LEU A 47 0.95 -28.79 -30.16
C LEU A 47 -0.27 -29.69 -30.32
N THR A 48 -1.44 -29.17 -29.98
CA THR A 48 -2.68 -29.95 -30.11
C THR A 48 -2.98 -30.21 -31.59
N THR A 49 -3.05 -31.49 -31.95
CA THR A 49 -3.34 -31.96 -33.31
C THR A 49 -4.67 -31.40 -33.80
N ASN A 50 -4.73 -31.00 -35.08
CA ASN A 50 -5.88 -30.38 -35.76
C ASN A 50 -6.23 -28.93 -35.35
N LEU A 51 -5.36 -28.26 -34.60
CA LEU A 51 -5.52 -26.83 -34.28
C LEU A 51 -4.48 -25.96 -34.97
N LEU A 52 -4.75 -24.65 -34.96
CA LEU A 52 -3.98 -23.60 -35.62
C LEU A 52 -2.47 -23.64 -35.32
N ALA A 53 -2.08 -24.16 -34.15
CA ALA A 53 -0.68 -24.30 -33.77
C ALA A 53 0.04 -25.44 -34.51
N ALA A 54 -0.59 -26.61 -34.65
CA ALA A 54 -0.01 -27.72 -35.42
C ALA A 54 0.06 -27.38 -36.91
N THR A 55 -0.95 -26.70 -37.45
CA THR A 55 -0.94 -26.20 -38.84
C THR A 55 0.16 -25.18 -39.08
N TRP A 56 0.41 -24.28 -38.12
CA TRP A 56 1.52 -23.35 -38.19
C TRP A 56 2.87 -24.06 -38.21
N PHE A 57 3.10 -25.02 -37.32
CA PHE A 57 4.38 -25.72 -37.21
C PHE A 57 4.76 -26.42 -38.52
N LYS A 58 3.79 -27.08 -39.17
CA LYS A 58 3.96 -27.68 -40.50
C LYS A 58 4.28 -26.67 -41.61
N GLY A 59 3.87 -25.41 -41.42
CA GLY A 59 4.15 -24.31 -42.35
C GLY A 59 5.47 -23.58 -42.08
N VAL A 60 6.20 -23.93 -41.01
CA VAL A 60 7.54 -23.39 -40.75
C VAL A 60 8.54 -24.16 -41.63
N PRO A 61 9.24 -23.50 -42.58
CA PRO A 61 10.24 -24.17 -43.41
C PRO A 61 11.33 -24.80 -42.55
N ASN A 62 11.60 -26.09 -42.77
CA ASN A 62 12.63 -26.84 -42.06
C ASN A 62 12.49 -26.76 -40.52
N ALA A 63 11.27 -26.75 -39.98
CA ALA A 63 11.01 -26.61 -38.55
C ALA A 63 11.80 -27.59 -37.64
N THR A 64 12.13 -28.77 -38.17
CA THR A 64 12.88 -29.83 -37.49
C THR A 64 14.40 -29.76 -37.69
N GLU A 65 14.88 -28.88 -38.58
CA GLU A 65 16.29 -28.63 -38.87
C GLU A 65 16.73 -27.21 -38.47
N ALA A 66 15.78 -26.33 -38.17
CA ALA A 66 16.02 -25.01 -37.60
C ALA A 66 16.62 -25.13 -36.18
N THR A 67 17.43 -24.12 -35.81
CA THR A 67 17.90 -24.01 -34.43
C THR A 67 16.71 -23.82 -33.49
N TRP A 68 16.86 -24.28 -32.25
CA TRP A 68 15.80 -24.11 -31.25
C TRP A 68 15.51 -22.62 -31.00
N ASP A 69 16.52 -21.76 -31.10
CA ASP A 69 16.37 -20.32 -30.96
C ASP A 69 15.55 -19.67 -32.09
N ASP A 70 15.73 -20.10 -33.33
CA ASP A 70 14.94 -19.59 -34.45
C ASP A 70 13.49 -20.07 -34.38
N LEU A 71 13.28 -21.33 -33.97
CA LEU A 71 11.95 -21.87 -33.76
C LEU A 71 11.22 -21.14 -32.62
N LYS A 72 11.92 -20.78 -31.54
CA LYS A 72 11.40 -19.92 -30.46
C LYS A 72 11.02 -18.53 -30.95
N LYS A 73 11.88 -17.90 -31.75
CA LYS A 73 11.60 -16.57 -32.31
C LYS A 73 10.36 -16.62 -33.20
N ALA A 74 10.27 -17.60 -34.09
CA ALA A 74 9.11 -17.80 -34.96
C ALA A 74 7.83 -18.06 -34.16
N PHE A 75 7.92 -18.85 -33.09
CA PHE A 75 6.79 -19.12 -32.18
C PHE A 75 6.31 -17.84 -31.47
N LYS A 76 7.22 -17.06 -30.89
CA LYS A 76 6.92 -15.79 -30.21
C LYS A 76 6.37 -14.73 -31.18
N LEU A 77 6.83 -14.74 -32.44
CA LEU A 77 6.30 -13.86 -33.48
C LEU A 77 4.87 -14.24 -33.88
N LYS A 78 4.57 -15.54 -33.97
CA LYS A 78 3.23 -16.03 -34.32
C LYS A 78 2.21 -15.83 -33.20
N TRP A 79 2.64 -15.99 -31.96
CA TRP A 79 1.84 -15.78 -30.76
C TRP A 79 2.53 -14.74 -29.87
N PRO A 80 2.44 -13.45 -30.24
CA PRO A 80 3.00 -12.40 -29.41
C PRO A 80 2.35 -12.44 -28.04
N LYS A 81 3.15 -12.16 -27.01
CA LYS A 81 2.65 -11.97 -25.64
C LYS A 81 1.46 -11.04 -25.74
N LYS A 82 0.26 -11.53 -25.40
CA LYS A 82 -0.87 -10.63 -25.28
C LYS A 82 -0.42 -9.55 -24.30
N PRO A 83 -0.51 -8.25 -24.65
CA PRO A 83 -0.45 -7.25 -23.60
C PRO A 83 -1.47 -7.71 -22.57
N ALA A 84 -1.04 -7.85 -21.30
CA ALA A 84 -2.00 -8.09 -20.22
C ALA A 84 -3.12 -7.09 -20.49
N GLN A 85 -4.35 -7.57 -20.74
CA GLN A 85 -5.47 -6.69 -21.06
C GLN A 85 -5.39 -5.54 -20.08
N GLY A 86 -5.02 -4.37 -20.60
CA GLY A 86 -4.36 -3.35 -19.83
C GLY A 86 -5.38 -2.81 -18.87
N ILE A 87 -5.31 -3.26 -17.62
CA ILE A 87 -5.85 -2.48 -16.51
C ILE A 87 -5.31 -1.06 -16.73
N SER A 88 -6.20 -0.07 -16.78
CA SER A 88 -5.74 1.30 -17.02
C SER A 88 -4.76 1.69 -15.91
N VAL A 89 -3.83 2.62 -16.17
CA VAL A 89 -2.89 3.08 -15.13
C VAL A 89 -3.65 3.50 -13.86
N THR A 90 -4.77 4.19 -14.02
CA THR A 90 -5.66 4.59 -12.92
C THR A 90 -6.24 3.40 -12.17
N GLU A 91 -6.73 2.40 -12.88
CA GLU A 91 -7.31 1.20 -12.29
C GLU A 91 -6.24 0.34 -11.58
N ALA A 92 -5.01 0.31 -12.11
CA ALA A 92 -3.87 -0.35 -11.50
C ALA A 92 -3.45 0.33 -10.20
N VAL A 93 -3.32 1.67 -10.21
CA VAL A 93 -3.06 2.47 -8.99
C VAL A 93 -4.13 2.21 -7.94
N ASN A 94 -5.40 2.28 -8.34
CA ASN A 94 -6.52 2.06 -7.42
C ASN A 94 -6.50 0.65 -6.84
N THR A 95 -6.20 -0.36 -7.66
CA THR A 95 -6.13 -1.74 -7.20
C THR A 95 -5.00 -1.94 -6.20
N LEU A 96 -3.80 -1.40 -6.47
CA LEU A 96 -2.69 -1.45 -5.51
C LEU A 96 -3.03 -0.72 -4.20
N LYS A 97 -3.64 0.47 -4.26
CA LYS A 97 -4.02 1.25 -3.07
C LYS A 97 -5.14 0.60 -2.24
N ASN A 98 -5.99 -0.21 -2.87
CA ASN A 98 -7.08 -0.92 -2.20
C ASN A 98 -6.64 -2.25 -1.57
N GLN A 99 -5.51 -2.82 -2.01
CA GLN A 99 -4.89 -3.98 -1.37
C GLN A 99 -4.20 -3.57 -0.05
N ARG A 100 -4.98 -3.20 0.97
CA ARG A 100 -4.45 -2.79 2.27
C ARG A 100 -4.12 -4.01 3.15
N LEU A 101 -2.99 -3.93 3.86
CA LEU A 101 -2.67 -4.89 4.90
C LEU A 101 -3.56 -4.65 6.12
N ALA A 102 -4.35 -5.65 6.49
CA ALA A 102 -5.21 -5.57 7.67
C ALA A 102 -4.37 -5.52 8.95
N SER A 103 -4.73 -4.63 9.89
CA SER A 103 -4.05 -4.50 11.18
C SER A 103 -4.03 -5.80 11.99
N THR A 104 -5.05 -6.65 11.80
CA THR A 104 -5.16 -7.97 12.46
C THR A 104 -4.14 -8.99 11.97
N CYS A 105 -3.57 -8.78 10.77
CA CYS A 105 -2.52 -9.64 10.21
C CYS A 105 -1.11 -9.19 10.62
N LEU A 106 -0.98 -8.09 11.39
CA LEU A 106 0.33 -7.63 11.82
C LEU A 106 0.90 -8.56 12.89
N GLY A 107 2.13 -9.02 12.63
CA GLY A 107 2.82 -9.94 13.52
C GLY A 107 2.29 -11.38 13.47
N THR A 108 1.45 -11.73 12.51
CA THR A 108 1.03 -13.12 12.28
C THR A 108 1.91 -13.79 11.22
N TYR A 109 1.85 -15.11 11.20
CA TYR A 109 2.40 -15.94 10.14
C TYR A 109 1.26 -16.53 9.34
N GLU A 110 1.49 -16.73 8.05
CA GLU A 110 0.63 -17.53 7.19
C GLU A 110 1.48 -18.62 6.52
N THR A 111 0.91 -19.80 6.37
CA THR A 111 1.62 -20.93 5.77
C THR A 111 1.55 -20.83 4.25
N MET A 112 2.69 -20.62 3.60
CA MET A 112 2.85 -20.69 2.14
C MET A 112 3.84 -21.80 1.79
N HIS A 113 3.45 -22.71 0.89
CA HIS A 113 4.30 -23.81 0.42
C HIS A 113 4.93 -24.63 1.57
N ASN A 114 4.16 -24.92 2.62
CA ASN A 114 4.60 -25.62 3.83
C ASN A 114 5.66 -24.87 4.66
N GLN A 115 5.77 -23.55 4.50
CA GLN A 115 6.62 -22.67 5.30
C GLN A 115 5.79 -21.56 5.92
N ASP A 116 6.04 -21.27 7.20
CA ASP A 116 5.42 -20.14 7.88
C ASP A 116 6.16 -18.86 7.49
N VAL A 117 5.47 -17.98 6.79
CA VAL A 117 6.01 -16.71 6.32
C VAL A 117 5.24 -15.58 6.98
N PRO A 118 5.90 -14.49 7.40
CA PRO A 118 5.20 -13.35 7.97
C PRO A 118 4.15 -12.78 7.01
N ALA A 119 2.94 -12.52 7.52
CA ALA A 119 1.81 -12.08 6.68
C ALA A 119 2.10 -10.76 5.93
N HIS A 120 2.84 -9.84 6.56
CA HIS A 120 3.25 -8.58 5.94
C HIS A 120 4.22 -8.79 4.75
N THR A 121 5.08 -9.81 4.82
CA THR A 121 5.97 -10.20 3.73
C THR A 121 5.18 -10.79 2.57
N ILE A 122 4.22 -11.67 2.86
CA ILE A 122 3.32 -12.26 1.85
C ILE A 122 2.57 -11.16 1.10
N TRP A 123 1.96 -10.24 1.85
CA TRP A 123 1.28 -9.09 1.28
C TRP A 123 2.22 -8.22 0.43
N GLY A 124 3.43 -7.95 0.91
CA GLY A 124 4.44 -7.19 0.17
C GLY A 124 4.83 -7.86 -1.16
N ARG A 125 5.00 -9.19 -1.16
CA ARG A 125 5.30 -9.97 -2.37
C ARG A 125 4.17 -9.88 -3.39
N ALA A 126 2.91 -9.95 -2.95
CA ALA A 126 1.75 -9.81 -3.82
C ALA A 126 1.67 -8.42 -4.47
N ILE A 127 1.80 -7.36 -3.67
CA ILE A 127 1.80 -5.96 -4.16
C ILE A 127 2.90 -5.73 -5.19
N VAL A 128 4.13 -6.19 -4.91
CA VAL A 128 5.27 -6.00 -5.83
C VAL A 128 5.10 -6.81 -7.11
N ALA A 129 4.55 -8.03 -7.01
CA ALA A 129 4.24 -8.83 -8.20
C ALA A 129 3.21 -8.14 -9.11
N ASP A 130 2.13 -7.60 -8.54
CA ASP A 130 1.11 -6.87 -9.29
C ASP A 130 1.67 -5.56 -9.89
N ALA A 131 2.46 -4.81 -9.12
CA ALA A 131 3.11 -3.59 -9.61
C ALA A 131 4.06 -3.87 -10.78
N LYS A 132 4.88 -4.92 -10.71
CA LYS A 132 5.76 -5.35 -11.82
C LYS A 132 4.97 -5.83 -13.02
N LYS A 133 3.88 -6.59 -12.79
CA LYS A 133 2.98 -7.06 -13.84
C LYS A 133 2.33 -5.93 -14.63
N TRP A 134 2.00 -4.83 -13.95
CA TRP A 134 1.38 -3.64 -14.56
C TRP A 134 2.37 -2.53 -14.91
N ASN A 135 3.68 -2.77 -14.74
CA ASN A 135 4.75 -1.81 -15.01
C ASN A 135 4.56 -0.46 -14.30
N MET A 136 4.17 -0.51 -13.02
CA MET A 136 3.88 0.68 -12.24
C MET A 136 5.16 1.40 -11.79
N PRO A 137 5.23 2.74 -11.86
CA PRO A 137 6.40 3.48 -11.43
C PRO A 137 6.64 3.33 -9.93
N GLY A 138 7.90 3.21 -9.53
CA GLY A 138 8.33 3.01 -8.14
C GLY A 138 7.91 4.14 -7.18
N ILE A 139 7.62 5.34 -7.69
CA ILE A 139 7.09 6.45 -6.89
C ILE A 139 5.78 6.09 -6.16
N ILE A 140 4.98 5.17 -6.71
CA ILE A 140 3.74 4.70 -6.08
C ILE A 140 4.05 3.82 -4.85
N ALA A 141 5.22 3.20 -4.77
CA ALA A 141 5.62 2.41 -3.60
C ALA A 141 5.60 3.27 -2.32
N ASN A 142 5.94 4.56 -2.42
CA ASN A 142 5.87 5.49 -1.30
C ASN A 142 4.42 5.76 -0.86
N ASP A 143 3.49 5.90 -1.80
CA ASP A 143 2.05 6.03 -1.50
C ASP A 143 1.51 4.79 -0.78
N ILE A 144 1.91 3.60 -1.26
CA ILE A 144 1.53 2.32 -0.63
C ILE A 144 2.10 2.23 0.78
N ARG A 145 3.36 2.62 0.97
CA ARG A 145 3.99 2.69 2.30
C ARG A 145 3.27 3.66 3.22
N ALA A 146 2.83 4.81 2.72
CA ALA A 146 2.08 5.78 3.52
C ALA A 146 0.72 5.24 4.01
N ALA A 147 0.11 4.33 3.24
CA ALA A 147 -1.14 3.67 3.59
C ALA A 147 -0.98 2.47 4.55
N LEU A 148 0.25 2.08 4.90
CA LEU A 148 0.50 0.98 5.84
C LEU A 148 0.05 1.33 7.27
N PRO A 149 -0.35 0.32 8.06
CA PRO A 149 -0.59 0.51 9.48
C PRO A 149 0.62 1.12 10.20
N GLU A 150 0.38 2.10 11.06
CA GLU A 150 1.43 2.90 11.73
C GLU A 150 2.54 2.06 12.37
N ALA A 151 2.15 0.96 13.04
CA ALA A 151 3.09 0.06 13.72
C ALA A 151 4.12 -0.56 12.76
N LEU A 152 3.71 -0.88 11.53
CA LEU A 152 4.61 -1.38 10.49
C LEU A 152 5.32 -0.23 9.77
N LYS A 153 4.58 0.84 9.43
CA LYS A 153 5.12 2.03 8.73
C LYS A 153 6.31 2.64 9.45
N GLY A 154 6.25 2.71 10.79
CA GLY A 154 7.32 3.24 11.64
C GLY A 154 8.59 2.37 11.69
N MET A 155 8.54 1.13 11.20
CA MET A 155 9.69 0.23 11.11
C MET A 155 10.39 0.29 9.74
N LEU A 156 9.78 0.94 8.75
CA LEU A 156 10.29 1.04 7.38
C LEU A 156 10.95 2.40 7.16
N SER A 157 11.94 2.42 6.26
CA SER A 157 12.59 3.64 5.77
C SER A 157 11.60 4.72 5.33
N THR A 158 11.92 5.99 5.59
CA THR A 158 11.05 7.15 5.33
C THR A 158 10.76 7.40 3.86
N VAL A 159 11.66 6.98 2.98
CA VAL A 159 11.57 7.19 1.54
C VAL A 159 11.78 5.86 0.83
N ILE A 160 10.79 5.44 0.04
CA ILE A 160 10.84 4.22 -0.76
C ILE A 160 10.51 4.59 -2.20
N THR A 161 11.54 4.61 -3.06
CA THR A 161 11.41 5.00 -4.47
C THR A 161 11.30 3.82 -5.42
N GLU A 162 11.60 2.61 -4.95
CA GLU A 162 11.63 1.38 -5.75
C GLU A 162 10.82 0.27 -5.08
N TRP A 163 10.15 -0.55 -5.90
CA TRP A 163 9.35 -1.67 -5.41
C TRP A 163 10.18 -2.74 -4.70
N ASP A 164 11.40 -2.99 -5.17
CA ASP A 164 12.30 -3.96 -4.55
C ASP A 164 12.81 -3.47 -3.19
N ASN A 165 12.95 -2.16 -3.00
CA ASN A 165 13.27 -1.57 -1.70
C ASN A 165 12.11 -1.75 -0.71
N LEU A 166 10.85 -1.58 -1.16
CA LEU A 166 9.69 -1.85 -0.32
C LEU A 166 9.70 -3.29 0.20
N LEU A 167 9.89 -4.26 -0.69
CA LEU A 167 9.90 -5.67 -0.31
C LEU A 167 11.06 -6.00 0.63
N THR A 168 12.26 -5.49 0.33
CA THR A 168 13.46 -5.71 1.14
C THR A 168 13.27 -5.18 2.56
N GLU A 169 12.68 -3.99 2.72
CA GLU A 169 12.41 -3.42 4.04
C GLU A 169 11.35 -4.22 4.80
N LEU A 170 10.30 -4.71 4.12
CA LEU A 170 9.30 -5.58 4.73
C LEU A 170 9.90 -6.92 5.18
N GLU A 171 10.81 -7.51 4.41
CA GLU A 171 11.47 -8.77 4.77
C GLU A 171 12.43 -8.64 5.96
N LYS A 172 12.96 -7.44 6.22
CA LYS A 172 13.79 -7.16 7.40
C LYS A 172 13.00 -7.02 8.70
N VAL A 173 11.68 -6.82 8.62
CA VAL A 173 10.85 -6.60 9.81
C VAL A 173 10.70 -7.90 10.59
N LEU A 174 11.25 -7.91 11.82
CA LEU A 174 11.12 -9.03 12.73
C LEU A 174 9.72 -9.07 13.33
N VAL A 175 9.04 -10.21 13.19
CA VAL A 175 7.69 -10.43 13.73
C VAL A 175 7.57 -10.15 15.24
N PRO A 176 8.51 -10.56 16.11
CA PRO A 176 8.45 -10.23 17.53
C PRO A 176 8.44 -8.71 17.79
N ALA A 177 9.34 -7.96 17.14
CA ALA A 177 9.40 -6.51 17.27
C ALA A 177 8.13 -5.82 16.73
N LEU A 178 7.56 -6.35 15.64
CA LEU A 178 6.31 -5.85 15.10
C LEU A 178 5.14 -6.08 16.08
N LYS A 179 5.08 -7.24 16.76
CA LYS A 179 4.06 -7.50 17.79
C LYS A 179 4.16 -6.52 18.95
N GLU A 180 5.38 -6.23 19.42
CA GLU A 180 5.62 -5.24 20.47
C GLU A 180 5.12 -3.84 20.04
N LYS A 181 5.43 -3.42 18.82
CA LYS A 181 4.96 -2.13 18.27
C LYS A 181 3.44 -2.05 18.15
N VAL A 182 2.78 -3.14 17.75
CA VAL A 182 1.32 -3.22 17.70
C VAL A 182 0.72 -3.11 19.11
N GLN A 183 1.31 -3.80 20.11
CA GLN A 183 0.87 -3.72 21.49
C GLN A 183 1.06 -2.33 22.10
N GLU A 184 2.22 -1.71 21.88
CA GLU A 184 2.53 -0.35 22.33
C GLU A 184 1.48 0.65 21.80
N LYS A 185 1.15 0.55 20.51
CA LYS A 185 0.14 1.38 19.88
C LYS A 185 -1.25 1.16 20.48
N ASN A 186 -1.67 -0.10 20.62
CA ASN A 186 -2.98 -0.43 21.18
C ASN A 186 -3.12 0.11 22.62
N LEU A 187 -2.06 0.00 23.42
CA LEU A 187 -2.03 0.54 24.78
C LEU A 187 -2.11 2.07 24.78
N HIS A 188 -1.39 2.74 23.86
CA HIS A 188 -1.45 4.18 23.72
C HIS A 188 -2.88 4.66 23.34
N GLU A 189 -3.50 4.01 22.36
CA GLU A 189 -4.88 4.31 21.95
C GLU A 189 -5.89 4.07 23.09
N GLN A 190 -5.72 2.99 23.86
CA GLN A 190 -6.56 2.74 25.04
C GLN A 190 -6.40 3.81 26.12
N ARG A 191 -5.16 4.27 26.37
CA ARG A 191 -4.90 5.36 27.33
C ARG A 191 -5.54 6.66 26.86
N MET A 192 -5.42 6.99 25.58
CA MET A 192 -6.03 8.19 25.02
C MET A 192 -7.56 8.14 25.10
N ALA A 193 -8.17 7.00 24.73
CA ALA A 193 -9.61 6.81 24.84
C ALA A 193 -10.12 6.89 26.30
N ASP A 194 -9.34 6.44 27.29
CA ASP A 194 -9.70 6.59 28.69
C ASP A 194 -9.63 8.04 29.18
N ILE A 195 -8.59 8.78 28.77
CA ILE A 195 -8.46 10.21 29.08
C ILE A 195 -9.63 10.99 28.47
N GLU A 196 -9.95 10.77 27.19
CA GLU A 196 -11.09 11.40 26.53
C GLU A 196 -12.42 11.09 27.22
N ARG A 197 -12.62 9.81 27.62
CA ARG A 197 -13.81 9.39 28.35
C ARG A 197 -13.94 10.11 29.70
N ARG A 198 -12.83 10.32 30.42
CA ARG A 198 -12.83 11.04 31.70
C ARG A 198 -13.14 12.52 31.50
N LEU A 199 -12.50 13.18 30.54
CA LEU A 199 -12.73 14.59 30.21
C LEU A 199 -14.16 14.85 29.71
N GLY A 200 -14.71 13.93 28.90
CA GLY A 200 -16.09 14.01 28.43
C GLY A 200 -17.12 13.87 29.56
N LYS A 201 -16.85 13.05 30.59
CA LYS A 201 -17.70 12.93 31.78
C LYS A 201 -17.63 14.15 32.69
N SER A 202 -16.45 14.77 32.85
CA SER A 202 -16.29 15.98 33.66
C SER A 202 -17.09 17.17 33.12
N ARG A 203 -17.17 17.34 31.79
CA ARG A 203 -17.99 18.41 31.17
C ARG A 203 -19.49 18.31 31.44
N ILE A 204 -20.02 17.12 31.70
CA ILE A 204 -21.44 16.88 31.98
C ILE A 204 -21.77 17.11 33.47
N SER A 205 -20.83 16.83 34.38
CA SER A 205 -21.00 17.12 35.82
C SER A 205 -20.90 18.62 36.15
N GLU A 206 -20.09 19.37 35.41
CA GLU A 206 -19.89 20.81 35.64
C GLU A 206 -21.11 21.65 35.20
N SER A 207 -21.90 21.15 34.23
CA SER A 207 -23.11 21.81 33.74
C SER A 207 -24.37 21.58 34.59
N GLN A 208 -24.32 20.72 35.62
CA GLN A 208 -25.40 20.56 36.61
C GLN A 208 -25.11 21.28 37.94
N SER A 209 -23.93 21.86 38.12
CA SER A 209 -23.52 22.50 39.37
C SER A 209 -23.71 24.02 39.40
N GLU A 210 -24.05 24.66 38.27
CA GLU A 210 -24.41 26.08 38.19
C GLU A 210 -25.92 26.31 38.39
N SER A 211 -26.47 25.75 39.46
CA SER A 211 -27.73 26.23 40.05
C SER A 211 -27.38 26.83 41.41
N TYR A 212 -26.68 27.97 41.36
CA TYR A 212 -26.48 28.79 42.55
C TYR A 212 -27.85 29.30 42.97
N ALA A 213 -28.36 28.77 44.08
CA ALA A 213 -29.52 29.33 44.76
C ALA A 213 -29.23 30.82 45.05
N THR A 214 -30.01 31.70 44.44
CA THR A 214 -30.02 33.14 44.72
C THR A 214 -30.35 33.36 46.21
N ILE A 215 -29.32 33.62 47.02
CA ILE A 215 -29.50 34.13 48.39
C ILE A 215 -29.77 35.65 48.26
N PRO A 216 -30.91 36.17 48.73
CA PRO A 216 -31.19 37.60 48.67
C PRO A 216 -30.36 38.33 49.73
N TYR A 217 -29.39 39.12 49.28
CA TYR A 217 -28.57 39.97 50.14
C TYR A 217 -29.31 41.29 50.42
N THR A 218 -29.87 41.46 51.61
CA THR A 218 -30.41 42.73 52.09
C THR A 218 -29.26 43.64 52.55
N GLN A 219 -28.87 44.58 51.68
CA GLN A 219 -27.97 45.68 52.03
C GLN A 219 -28.69 46.72 52.92
N ARG A 220 -28.16 46.94 54.12
CA ARG A 220 -28.42 48.15 54.91
C ARG A 220 -27.16 48.52 55.67
N PHE A 221 -26.40 49.51 55.19
CA PHE A 221 -25.50 50.33 56.02
C PHE A 221 -25.26 51.70 55.35
N THR A 222 -25.67 52.76 56.03
CA THR A 222 -24.99 54.06 56.11
C THR A 222 -24.23 54.06 57.47
N PRO A 223 -23.12 54.82 57.71
CA PRO A 223 -23.02 56.26 57.45
C PRO A 223 -21.62 56.89 57.18
N SER A 224 -21.68 58.08 56.56
CA SER A 224 -20.89 59.32 56.75
C SER A 224 -19.37 59.44 56.47
N PRO A 225 -18.90 60.64 56.06
CA PRO A 225 -17.61 60.89 55.43
C PRO A 225 -16.58 61.54 56.36
N ARG A 226 -15.28 61.39 56.05
CA ARG A 226 -14.20 62.34 56.41
C ARG A 226 -12.84 61.97 55.76
N PRO A 227 -11.83 62.86 55.76
CA PRO A 227 -11.24 63.41 54.54
C PRO A 227 -9.80 62.93 54.25
N MET A 228 -9.38 63.16 52.99
CA MET A 228 -8.02 63.00 52.48
C MET A 228 -6.97 63.76 53.28
N PRO A 229 -5.70 63.30 53.26
CA PRO A 229 -4.67 64.19 52.75
C PRO A 229 -3.60 63.53 51.83
N ASN A 230 -3.24 64.32 50.83
CA ASN A 230 -1.94 64.52 50.15
C ASN A 230 -1.18 63.38 49.46
N LEU A 231 -1.24 63.44 48.12
CA LEU A 231 -0.14 63.76 47.20
C LEU A 231 1.30 63.48 47.69
N VAL A 232 1.92 62.47 47.07
CA VAL A 232 3.33 62.52 46.69
C VAL A 232 3.42 62.12 45.22
N MET A 233 3.90 63.06 44.40
CA MET A 233 4.37 62.84 43.03
C MET A 233 5.65 62.01 43.07
N GLU A 234 5.74 60.99 42.23
CA GLU A 234 7.00 60.67 41.56
C GLU A 234 6.70 60.18 40.14
N ASP A 235 7.30 60.89 39.18
CA ASP A 235 7.23 60.65 37.75
C ASP A 235 8.23 59.55 37.31
N PRO A 236 8.07 58.99 36.09
CA PRO A 236 8.66 57.71 35.67
C PRO A 236 10.00 57.87 34.95
N PRO A 237 10.61 56.75 34.53
CA PRO A 237 11.27 56.75 33.23
C PRO A 237 10.71 55.70 32.28
N ALA A 238 10.53 56.15 31.05
CA ALA A 238 10.19 55.41 29.85
C ALA A 238 11.39 54.61 29.30
N THR A 239 11.12 53.43 28.75
CA THR A 239 11.79 52.84 27.55
C THR A 239 11.06 51.52 27.23
N ALA A 240 10.20 51.48 26.21
CA ALA A 240 10.46 51.30 24.78
C ALA A 240 10.67 49.84 24.34
N ALA A 241 9.93 49.48 23.27
CA ALA A 241 10.13 48.34 22.34
C ALA A 241 9.76 46.93 22.86
N LEU A 242 9.16 46.03 22.09
CA LEU A 242 8.71 46.01 20.70
C LEU A 242 7.72 44.82 20.55
N LEU A 243 6.69 45.04 19.75
CA LEU A 243 5.66 44.08 19.35
C LEU A 243 6.21 43.04 18.35
N GLY A 244 5.75 41.80 18.49
CA GLY A 244 5.81 40.74 17.48
C GLY A 244 5.24 39.46 18.08
N GLY A 245 3.99 39.04 17.88
CA GLY A 245 3.18 39.13 16.67
C GLY A 245 3.38 37.88 15.81
N ILE A 246 3.21 36.67 16.38
CA ILE A 246 3.21 35.43 15.58
C ILE A 246 1.78 35.13 15.14
N GLN A 247 1.58 35.34 13.84
CA GLN A 247 0.36 35.16 13.10
C GLN A 247 0.16 33.67 12.78
N LEU A 248 -0.94 33.11 13.27
CA LEU A 248 -1.48 31.81 12.87
C LEU A 248 -1.99 31.92 11.43
N GLN A 249 -1.30 31.27 10.49
CA GLN A 249 -1.70 31.24 9.09
C GLN A 249 -2.69 30.10 8.87
N TRP A 250 -3.96 30.48 8.77
CA TRP A 250 -5.06 29.70 8.25
C TRP A 250 -4.75 29.26 6.81
N TRP A 251 -4.85 27.96 6.52
CA TRP A 251 -4.93 27.47 5.14
C TRP A 251 -6.38 27.29 4.75
N HIS A 252 -6.77 28.06 3.74
CA HIS A 252 -8.10 28.08 3.15
C HIS A 252 -8.37 26.81 2.33
N GLU A 253 -9.53 26.26 2.66
CA GLU A 253 -10.45 25.47 1.87
C GLU A 253 -10.52 25.87 0.38
N HIS A 254 -10.24 24.91 -0.52
CA HIS A 254 -10.65 24.99 -1.93
C HIS A 254 -11.48 23.76 -2.28
N ARG A 255 -12.81 23.93 -2.31
CA ARG A 255 -13.72 23.19 -3.19
C ARG A 255 -13.91 23.97 -4.49
N PRO A 256 -13.97 23.26 -5.62
CA PRO A 256 -15.10 23.41 -6.55
C PRO A 256 -15.67 22.01 -6.87
N GLY A 257 -16.96 21.72 -6.80
CA GLY A 257 -18.05 22.32 -7.58
C GLY A 257 -18.58 21.22 -8.54
N PRO A 258 -19.90 20.95 -8.62
CA PRO A 258 -20.44 19.78 -9.30
C PRO A 258 -20.58 19.99 -10.81
N TYR A 259 -20.25 18.98 -11.62
CA TYR A 259 -20.59 18.98 -13.04
C TYR A 259 -21.98 18.38 -13.27
N HIS A 260 -22.82 19.19 -13.90
CA HIS A 260 -24.15 18.86 -14.39
C HIS A 260 -24.11 17.90 -15.59
N HIS A 261 -25.09 16.99 -15.61
CA HIS A 261 -25.57 16.28 -16.78
C HIS A 261 -26.10 17.24 -17.85
N HIS A 262 -25.82 16.94 -19.12
CA HIS A 262 -26.74 17.21 -20.22
C HIS A 262 -26.65 16.10 -21.28
N THR A 263 -27.84 15.55 -21.58
CA THR A 263 -28.30 14.82 -22.78
C THR A 263 -27.54 13.59 -23.24
#